data_AF-D5Q4I6-F1
#
_entry.id   AF-D5Q4I6-F1
#
_cell.length_a   1.000
_cell.length_b   1.000
_cell.length_c   1.000
_cell.angle_alpha   90.00
_cell.angle_beta   90.00
_cell.angle_gamma   90.00
#
_symmetry.space_group_name_H-M   'P 1'
#
loop_
_entity.id
_entity.type
_entity.pdbx_description
1 polymer ?
#
loop_
_entity_poly.entity_id
_entity_poly.type
_entity_poly.pdbx_seq_one_letter_code
_entity_poly.pdbx_strand_id
1 'polypeptide(L)'
;MLNGITLILGIIFTIYYFYLKIVFGGISFSEIFLVVGIILIIYQIFKKKIKEKKVFYRVLKIIISVFLIVFVVTESLIIFYPKNSLESKSDYLLILGASVKKTIPSTTLKGRLNTALKYLKVNDNCYVVVSGGKGSGENITEAKAMKDYLIKNGIDKNRIIEEDKSTNTYENFKYSKFKIEERSERKLSDLKVKIVTTDFHVLRSKILAYRNGYKNTSFYASKSKLSFVPTYYTREFFALWKTIFFDR
;
A
#
# COMPACT_ATOMS: atom_id res chain seq x y z
N MET A 1 33.44 -20.29 -0.08
CA MET A 1 32.02 -20.53 -0.40
C MET A 1 31.17 -19.27 -0.64
N LEU A 2 31.41 -18.11 -0.03
CA LEU A 2 30.59 -16.88 -0.22
C LEU A 2 30.71 -16.16 -1.59
N ASN A 3 31.47 -16.70 -2.56
CA ASN A 3 31.85 -15.94 -3.76
C ASN A 3 30.77 -15.87 -4.85
N GLY A 4 29.62 -16.54 -4.72
CA GLY A 4 28.55 -16.56 -5.73
C GLY A 4 27.22 -15.92 -5.32
N ILE A 5 26.98 -15.72 -4.01
CA ILE A 5 25.66 -15.30 -3.50
C ILE A 5 25.23 -13.95 -4.09
N THR A 6 26.13 -12.98 -4.15
CA THR A 6 25.82 -11.65 -4.70
C THR A 6 25.44 -11.70 -6.18
N LEU A 7 26.10 -12.57 -6.96
CA LEU A 7 25.78 -12.77 -8.36
C LEU A 7 24.38 -13.39 -8.52
N ILE A 8 24.12 -14.45 -7.74
CA ILE A 8 22.83 -15.16 -7.75
C ILE A 8 21.70 -14.20 -7.38
N LEU A 9 21.85 -13.40 -6.33
CA LEU A 9 20.86 -12.38 -5.95
C LEU A 9 20.64 -11.35 -7.06
N GLY A 10 21.71 -10.89 -7.70
CA GLY A 10 21.62 -9.94 -8.81
C GLY A 10 20.82 -10.50 -10.00
N ILE A 11 21.07 -11.77 -10.35
CA ILE A 11 20.33 -12.49 -11.39
C ILE A 11 18.86 -12.67 -10.97
N ILE A 12 18.59 -13.09 -9.74
CA ILE A 12 17.21 -13.29 -9.23
C ILE A 12 16.40 -11.99 -9.30
N PHE A 13 16.96 -10.85 -8.87
CA PHE A 13 16.26 -9.57 -8.92
C PHE A 13 15.99 -9.11 -10.36
N THR A 14 16.94 -9.35 -11.26
CA THR A 14 16.77 -9.06 -12.69
C THR A 14 15.66 -9.92 -13.29
N ILE A 15 15.67 -11.24 -13.04
CA ILE A 15 14.63 -12.17 -13.49
C ILE A 15 13.27 -11.78 -12.90
N TYR A 16 13.21 -11.40 -11.62
CA TYR A 16 11.98 -10.97 -10.95
C TYR A 16 11.36 -9.74 -11.65
N TYR A 17 12.17 -8.73 -11.99
CA TYR A 17 11.69 -7.57 -12.74
C TYR A 17 11.11 -7.98 -14.10
N PHE A 18 11.83 -8.78 -14.89
CA PHE A 18 11.34 -9.21 -16.21
C PHE A 18 10.09 -10.07 -16.11
N TYR A 19 10.01 -10.96 -15.11
CA TYR A 19 8.80 -11.73 -14.81
C TYR A 19 7.60 -10.79 -14.58
N LEU A 20 7.75 -9.76 -13.74
CA LEU A 20 6.67 -8.80 -13.51
C LEU A 20 6.30 -8.01 -14.77
N LYS A 21 7.31 -7.61 -15.56
CA LYS A 21 7.10 -6.87 -16.81
C LYS A 21 6.32 -7.68 -17.84
N ILE A 22 6.72 -8.94 -18.05
CA ILE A 22 6.13 -9.83 -19.05
C ILE A 22 4.73 -10.30 -18.62
N VAL A 23 4.57 -10.75 -17.38
CA VAL A 23 3.32 -11.39 -16.93
C VAL A 23 2.24 -10.37 -16.55
N PHE A 24 2.62 -9.18 -16.07
CA PHE A 24 1.66 -8.20 -15.56
C PHE A 24 1.66 -6.85 -16.31
N GLY A 25 2.51 -6.71 -17.33
CA GLY A 25 2.72 -5.44 -18.05
C GLY A 25 3.61 -4.45 -17.29
N GLY A 26 4.23 -4.88 -16.20
CA GLY A 26 4.95 -4.03 -15.26
C GLY A 26 4.14 -3.68 -14.02
N ILE A 27 4.84 -3.49 -12.91
CA ILE A 27 4.27 -3.04 -11.64
C ILE A 27 5.05 -1.80 -11.20
N SER A 28 4.33 -0.78 -10.75
CA SER A 28 4.95 0.44 -10.22
C SER A 28 6.02 0.09 -9.19
N PHE A 29 7.19 0.69 -9.33
CA PHE A 29 8.36 0.52 -8.45
C PHE A 29 9.15 -0.78 -8.66
N SER A 30 8.76 -1.64 -9.62
CA SER A 30 9.51 -2.88 -9.89
C SER A 30 10.90 -2.65 -10.52
N GLU A 31 11.11 -1.49 -11.14
CA GLU A 31 12.37 -1.07 -11.78
C GLU A 31 13.55 -1.04 -10.79
N ILE A 32 13.27 -0.83 -9.50
CA ILE A 32 14.32 -0.85 -8.46
C ILE A 32 15.03 -2.21 -8.40
N PHE A 33 14.31 -3.32 -8.66
CA PHE A 33 14.91 -4.66 -8.63
C PHE A 33 15.85 -4.87 -9.82
N LEU A 34 15.54 -4.30 -10.98
CA LEU A 34 16.47 -4.32 -12.11
C LEU A 34 17.74 -3.53 -11.78
N VAL A 35 17.60 -2.32 -11.25
CA VAL A 35 18.74 -1.46 -10.89
C VAL A 35 19.61 -2.12 -9.84
N VAL A 36 19.02 -2.61 -8.75
CA VAL A 36 19.76 -3.33 -7.70
C VAL A 36 20.37 -4.60 -8.26
N GLY A 37 19.65 -5.34 -9.12
CA GLY A 37 20.16 -6.54 -9.78
C GLY A 37 21.44 -6.29 -10.58
N ILE A 38 21.41 -5.27 -11.44
CA ILE A 38 22.58 -4.84 -12.24
C ILE A 38 23.72 -4.39 -11.34
N ILE A 39 23.45 -3.58 -10.30
CA ILE A 39 24.48 -3.12 -9.34
C ILE A 39 25.17 -4.31 -8.67
N LEU A 40 24.43 -5.34 -8.26
CA LEU A 40 25.00 -6.53 -7.62
C LEU A 40 25.87 -7.35 -8.59
N ILE A 41 25.46 -7.47 -9.86
CA ILE A 41 26.24 -8.14 -10.91
C ILE A 41 27.54 -7.36 -11.18
N ILE A 42 27.46 -6.04 -11.37
CA ILE A 42 28.63 -5.18 -11.58
C ILE A 42 29.56 -5.24 -10.35
N TYR A 43 29.01 -5.14 -9.15
CA TYR A 43 29.80 -5.27 -7.91
C TYR A 43 30.55 -6.59 -7.87
N GLN A 44 29.91 -7.71 -8.25
CA GLN A 44 30.57 -9.01 -8.28
C GLN A 44 31.78 -9.04 -9.22
N ILE A 45 31.69 -8.41 -10.40
CA ILE A 45 32.78 -8.33 -11.38
C ILE A 45 33.94 -7.49 -10.85
N PHE A 46 33.64 -6.34 -10.24
CA PHE A 46 34.64 -5.37 -9.79
C PHE A 46 35.04 -5.49 -8.31
N LYS A 47 34.52 -6.49 -7.57
CA LYS A 47 34.69 -6.59 -6.11
C LYS A 47 36.15 -6.59 -5.64
N LYS A 48 37.09 -7.14 -6.44
CA LYS A 48 38.53 -7.13 -6.10
C LYS A 48 39.07 -5.70 -6.06
N LYS A 49 38.89 -4.96 -7.17
CA LYS A 49 39.29 -3.54 -7.30
C LYS A 49 38.61 -2.64 -6.25
N ILE A 50 37.35 -2.89 -5.93
CA ILE A 50 36.62 -2.12 -4.90
C ILE A 50 37.22 -2.38 -3.51
N LYS A 51 37.55 -3.64 -3.18
CA LYS A 51 38.09 -4.03 -1.87
C LYS A 51 39.53 -3.54 -1.64
N GLU A 52 40.29 -3.30 -2.70
CA GLU A 52 41.64 -2.69 -2.61
C GLU A 52 41.56 -1.29 -1.98
N LYS A 53 40.49 -0.53 -2.25
CA LYS A 53 40.23 0.78 -1.63
C LYS A 53 39.64 0.61 -0.22
N LYS A 54 40.47 0.19 0.74
CA LYS A 54 40.05 -0.21 2.11
C LYS A 54 39.12 0.78 2.82
N VAL A 55 39.43 2.08 2.80
CA VAL A 55 38.62 3.12 3.46
C VAL A 55 37.25 3.24 2.79
N PHE A 56 37.22 3.38 1.46
CA PHE A 56 35.99 3.46 0.69
C PHE A 56 35.10 2.23 0.92
N TYR A 57 35.68 1.03 0.84
CA TYR A 57 34.94 -0.22 1.07
C TYR A 57 34.37 -0.31 2.50
N ARG A 58 35.12 0.15 3.51
CA ARG A 58 34.64 0.19 4.91
C ARG A 58 33.44 1.13 5.05
N VAL A 59 33.53 2.34 4.51
CA VAL A 59 32.44 3.34 4.55
C VAL A 59 31.21 2.80 3.83
N LEU A 60 31.37 2.27 2.61
CA LEU A 60 30.29 1.67 1.84
C LEU A 60 29.60 0.53 2.61
N LYS A 61 30.38 -0.35 3.25
CA LYS A 61 29.84 -1.44 4.07
C LYS A 61 29.02 -0.91 5.24
N ILE A 62 29.50 0.11 5.95
CA ILE A 62 28.77 0.72 7.07
C ILE A 62 27.45 1.32 6.58
N ILE A 63 27.46 2.10 5.51
CA ILE A 63 26.25 2.71 4.93
C ILE A 63 25.22 1.64 4.56
N ILE A 64 25.64 0.59 3.84
CA ILE A 64 24.76 -0.51 3.46
C ILE A 64 24.23 -1.24 4.69
N SER A 65 25.07 -1.52 5.69
CA SER A 65 24.64 -2.19 6.93
C SER A 65 23.61 -1.37 7.70
N VAL A 66 23.83 -0.05 7.85
CA VAL A 66 22.87 0.85 8.50
C VAL A 66 21.55 0.89 7.73
N PHE A 67 21.61 1.05 6.40
CA PHE A 67 20.42 1.02 5.55
C PHE A 67 19.63 -0.29 5.72
N LEU A 68 20.31 -1.45 5.68
CA LEU A 68 19.66 -2.75 5.84
C LEU A 68 19.03 -2.92 7.22
N ILE A 69 19.68 -2.45 8.28
CA ILE A 69 19.10 -2.46 9.64
C ILE A 69 17.81 -1.63 9.67
N VAL A 70 17.86 -0.39 9.17
CA VAL A 70 16.69 0.49 9.13
C VAL A 70 15.57 -0.12 8.28
N PHE A 71 15.92 -0.70 7.13
CA PHE A 71 15.00 -1.39 6.24
C PHE A 71 14.30 -2.56 6.95
N VAL A 72 15.06 -3.48 7.55
CA VAL A 72 14.52 -4.66 8.24
C VAL A 72 13.63 -4.26 9.42
N VAL A 73 14.05 -3.28 10.23
CA VAL A 73 13.24 -2.79 11.36
C VAL A 73 11.92 -2.20 10.86
N THR A 74 11.97 -1.35 9.84
CA THR A 74 10.77 -0.71 9.27
C THR A 74 9.81 -1.75 8.67
N GLU A 75 10.34 -2.67 7.87
CA GLU A 75 9.56 -3.76 7.27
C GLU A 75 8.93 -4.67 8.34
N SER A 76 9.67 -4.96 9.41
CA SER A 76 9.12 -5.72 10.54
C SER A 76 7.91 -5.00 11.15
N LEU A 77 8.00 -3.69 11.38
CA LEU A 77 6.87 -2.90 11.87
C LEU A 77 5.67 -2.95 10.93
N ILE A 78 5.89 -2.85 9.61
CA ILE A 78 4.82 -2.93 8.60
C ILE A 78 4.17 -4.34 8.59
N ILE A 79 4.98 -5.39 8.61
CA ILE A 79 4.52 -6.78 8.52
C ILE A 79 3.70 -7.17 9.75
N PHE A 80 4.19 -6.85 10.95
CA PHE A 80 3.58 -7.25 12.21
C PHE A 80 2.48 -6.30 12.71
N TYR A 81 2.24 -5.17 12.05
CA TYR A 81 1.18 -4.26 12.46
C TYR A 81 -0.20 -4.94 12.42
N PRO A 82 -1.04 -4.79 13.47
CA PRO A 82 -2.37 -5.40 13.53
C PRO A 82 -3.28 -4.95 12.38
N LYS A 83 -3.88 -5.90 11.66
CA LYS A 83 -4.60 -5.63 10.40
C LYS A 83 -5.84 -6.47 10.10
N ASN A 84 -6.29 -7.32 11.03
CA ASN A 84 -7.34 -8.31 10.79
C ASN A 84 -8.52 -8.21 11.79
N SER A 85 -9.11 -7.03 11.95
CA SER A 85 -10.25 -6.82 12.85
C SER A 85 -11.60 -7.03 12.15
N LEU A 86 -12.01 -8.29 11.92
CA LEU A 86 -13.28 -8.56 11.25
C LEU A 86 -14.50 -8.24 12.13
N GLU A 87 -14.47 -8.64 13.40
CA GLU A 87 -15.66 -8.70 14.26
C GLU A 87 -16.08 -7.35 14.87
N SER A 88 -15.15 -6.39 14.96
CA SER A 88 -15.46 -5.05 15.48
C SER A 88 -16.47 -4.31 14.58
N LYS A 89 -17.68 -4.06 15.11
CA LYS A 89 -18.69 -3.20 14.47
C LYS A 89 -18.22 -1.74 14.42
N SER A 90 -18.60 -1.05 13.36
CA SER A 90 -18.24 0.34 13.06
C SER A 90 -19.43 1.07 12.44
N ASP A 91 -19.49 2.39 12.63
CA ASP A 91 -20.52 3.25 12.03
C ASP A 91 -20.27 3.42 10.52
N TYR A 92 -18.99 3.51 10.14
CA TYR A 92 -18.55 3.70 8.77
C TYR A 92 -17.46 2.70 8.37
N LEU A 93 -17.56 2.18 7.16
CA LEU A 93 -16.51 1.45 6.46
C LEU A 93 -15.86 2.37 5.42
N LEU A 94 -14.60 2.72 5.61
CA LEU A 94 -13.80 3.46 4.63
C LEU A 94 -12.94 2.49 3.81
N ILE A 95 -13.16 2.44 2.50
CA ILE A 95 -12.37 1.63 1.56
C ILE A 95 -11.43 2.57 0.81
N LEU A 96 -10.12 2.38 1.02
CA LEU A 96 -9.10 3.15 0.32
C LEU A 96 -8.90 2.64 -1.11
N GLY A 97 -8.77 3.57 -2.04
CA GLY A 97 -8.47 3.35 -3.45
C GLY A 97 -7.04 2.85 -3.71
N ALA A 98 -6.79 2.37 -4.92
CA ALA A 98 -5.51 1.75 -5.29
C ALA A 98 -5.13 1.92 -6.77
N SER A 99 -5.91 1.32 -7.68
CA SER A 99 -5.85 1.61 -9.12
C SER A 99 -7.00 0.94 -9.88
N VAL A 100 -7.38 1.53 -11.00
CA VAL A 100 -8.38 1.05 -11.95
C VAL A 100 -7.73 0.87 -13.33
N LYS A 101 -8.09 -0.19 -14.03
CA LYS A 101 -7.72 -0.40 -15.43
C LYS A 101 -8.92 -0.07 -16.30
N LYS A 102 -8.90 1.08 -16.96
CA LYS A 102 -10.06 1.68 -17.67
C LYS A 102 -11.23 1.93 -16.70
N THR A 103 -12.09 0.93 -16.50
CA THR A 103 -13.24 0.94 -15.61
C THR A 103 -13.26 -0.24 -14.63
N ILE A 104 -12.27 -1.15 -14.73
CA ILE A 104 -12.22 -2.39 -13.96
C ILE A 104 -11.24 -2.23 -12.78
N PRO A 105 -11.64 -2.53 -11.53
CA PRO A 105 -10.73 -2.52 -10.40
C PRO A 105 -9.48 -3.38 -10.64
N SER A 106 -8.30 -2.87 -10.30
CA SER A 106 -7.05 -3.65 -10.36
C SER A 106 -7.10 -4.84 -9.40
N THR A 107 -6.13 -5.76 -9.51
CA THR A 107 -6.02 -6.90 -8.59
C THR A 107 -6.02 -6.47 -7.12
N THR A 108 -5.31 -5.37 -6.80
CA THR A 108 -5.23 -4.82 -5.45
C THR A 108 -6.56 -4.22 -5.02
N LEU A 109 -7.18 -3.40 -5.88
CA LEU A 109 -8.47 -2.77 -5.57
C LEU A 109 -9.59 -3.80 -5.41
N LYS A 110 -9.64 -4.81 -6.29
CA LYS A 110 -10.57 -5.94 -6.17
C LYS A 110 -10.35 -6.73 -4.88
N GLY A 111 -9.10 -6.92 -4.46
CA GLY A 111 -8.77 -7.54 -3.18
C GLY A 111 -9.39 -6.79 -1.99
N ARG A 112 -9.27 -5.45 -1.98
CA ARG A 112 -9.89 -4.58 -0.97
C ARG A 112 -11.41 -4.66 -1.00
N LEU A 113 -12.02 -4.59 -2.19
CA LEU A 113 -13.47 -4.68 -2.34
C LEU A 113 -14.02 -6.02 -1.85
N ASN A 114 -13.35 -7.13 -2.15
CA ASN A 114 -13.74 -8.45 -1.65
C ASN A 114 -13.62 -8.55 -0.12
N THR A 115 -12.57 -7.97 0.46
CA THR A 115 -12.43 -7.85 1.92
C THR A 115 -13.54 -7.00 2.53
N ALA A 116 -13.89 -5.87 1.89
CA ALA A 116 -15.01 -5.03 2.33
C ALA A 116 -16.35 -5.79 2.29
N LEU A 117 -16.63 -6.53 1.23
CA LEU A 117 -17.84 -7.37 1.14
C LEU A 117 -17.91 -8.42 2.25
N LYS A 118 -16.79 -9.02 2.65
CA LYS A 118 -16.76 -9.93 3.81
C LYS A 118 -17.14 -9.23 5.11
N TYR A 119 -16.65 -8.01 5.32
CA TYR A 119 -17.00 -7.23 6.51
C TYR A 119 -18.47 -6.80 6.51
N LEU A 120 -18.98 -6.36 5.35
CA LEU A 120 -20.37 -5.90 5.20
C LEU A 120 -21.41 -7.00 5.44
N LYS A 121 -21.03 -8.28 5.34
CA LYS A 121 -21.88 -9.40 5.77
C LYS A 121 -22.04 -9.51 7.29
N VAL A 122 -21.05 -9.07 8.06
CA VAL A 122 -21.05 -9.14 9.54
C VAL A 122 -21.51 -7.81 10.16
N ASN A 123 -21.37 -6.70 9.43
CA ASN A 123 -21.89 -5.40 9.80
C ASN A 123 -22.73 -4.81 8.65
N ASP A 124 -23.96 -5.28 8.56
CA ASP A 124 -24.91 -5.00 7.50
C ASP A 124 -25.49 -3.58 7.53
N ASN A 125 -25.34 -2.82 8.61
CA ASN A 125 -25.93 -1.48 8.76
C ASN A 125 -24.94 -0.32 8.61
N CYS A 126 -23.63 -0.58 8.47
CA CYS A 126 -22.66 0.51 8.33
C CYS A 126 -22.73 1.20 6.97
N TYR A 127 -22.45 2.51 6.96
CA TYR A 127 -22.27 3.28 5.74
C TYR A 127 -20.91 3.00 5.12
N VAL A 128 -20.82 3.02 3.78
CA VAL A 128 -19.59 2.70 3.06
C VAL A 128 -19.07 3.95 2.36
N VAL A 129 -17.88 4.39 2.73
CA VAL A 129 -17.15 5.44 2.02
C VAL A 129 -16.14 4.77 1.09
N VAL A 130 -16.25 5.07 -0.20
CA VAL A 130 -15.27 4.66 -1.21
C VAL A 130 -14.44 5.88 -1.61
N SER A 131 -13.14 5.84 -1.35
CA SER A 131 -12.26 7.02 -1.43
C SER A 131 -11.10 6.80 -2.39
N GLY A 132 -11.03 7.64 -3.42
CA GLY A 132 -10.01 7.59 -4.45
C GLY A 132 -10.42 8.37 -5.69
N GLY A 133 -9.65 9.41 -6.04
CA GLY A 133 -9.85 10.17 -7.27
C GLY A 133 -9.45 9.45 -8.55
N LYS A 134 -9.11 10.21 -9.59
CA LYS A 134 -8.77 9.68 -10.91
C LYS A 134 -7.26 9.56 -11.08
N GLY A 135 -6.75 8.35 -11.26
CA GLY A 135 -5.35 8.09 -11.56
C GLY A 135 -4.99 8.37 -13.03
N SER A 136 -3.69 8.47 -13.30
CA SER A 136 -3.17 8.60 -14.66
C SER A 136 -3.51 7.37 -15.51
N GLY A 137 -4.15 7.59 -16.65
CA GLY A 137 -4.57 6.52 -17.57
C GLY A 137 -5.86 5.78 -17.19
N GLU A 138 -6.58 6.26 -16.17
CA GLU A 138 -7.88 5.74 -15.79
C GLU A 138 -9.01 6.49 -16.52
N ASN A 139 -10.13 5.81 -16.85
CA ASN A 139 -11.26 6.48 -17.50
C ASN A 139 -12.21 7.09 -16.47
N ILE A 140 -12.36 6.43 -15.33
CA ILE A 140 -13.20 6.82 -14.20
C ILE A 140 -12.34 6.91 -12.93
N THR A 141 -12.85 7.60 -11.92
CA THR A 141 -12.23 7.65 -10.59
C THR A 141 -12.26 6.27 -9.93
N GLU A 142 -11.31 6.00 -9.04
CA GLU A 142 -11.30 4.78 -8.23
C GLU A 142 -12.58 4.63 -7.39
N ALA A 143 -13.07 5.71 -6.80
CA ALA A 143 -14.31 5.74 -6.01
C ALA A 143 -15.52 5.27 -6.81
N LYS A 144 -15.69 5.78 -8.04
CA LYS A 144 -16.74 5.33 -8.97
C LYS A 144 -16.63 3.83 -9.28
N ALA A 145 -15.43 3.34 -9.61
CA ALA A 145 -15.22 1.92 -9.88
C ALA A 145 -15.54 1.04 -8.65
N MET A 146 -15.18 1.51 -7.45
CA MET A 146 -15.50 0.84 -6.20
C MET A 146 -17.02 0.80 -5.94
N LYS A 147 -17.73 1.92 -6.12
CA LYS A 147 -19.18 1.99 -5.96
C LYS A 147 -19.89 1.04 -6.91
N ASP A 148 -19.56 1.07 -8.19
CA ASP A 148 -20.18 0.21 -9.21
C ASP A 148 -19.95 -1.27 -8.88
N TYR A 149 -18.75 -1.62 -8.40
CA TYR A 149 -18.44 -2.97 -7.94
C TYR A 149 -19.31 -3.39 -6.75
N LEU A 150 -19.45 -2.54 -5.73
CA LEU A 150 -20.23 -2.86 -4.54
C LEU A 150 -21.74 -3.00 -4.84
N ILE A 151 -22.29 -2.10 -5.67
CA ILE A 151 -23.69 -2.19 -6.12
C ILE A 151 -23.94 -3.50 -6.87
N LYS A 152 -23.03 -3.86 -7.79
CA LYS A 152 -23.10 -5.14 -8.52
C LYS A 152 -23.07 -6.36 -7.58
N ASN A 153 -22.52 -6.22 -6.38
CA ASN A 153 -22.47 -7.27 -5.36
C ASN A 153 -23.56 -7.12 -4.28
N GLY A 154 -24.62 -6.35 -4.55
CA GLY A 154 -25.82 -6.29 -3.71
C GLY A 154 -25.76 -5.29 -2.55
N ILE A 155 -24.77 -4.39 -2.51
CA ILE A 155 -24.76 -3.30 -1.53
C ILE A 155 -25.68 -2.18 -2.02
N ASP A 156 -26.62 -1.75 -1.17
CA ASP A 156 -27.53 -0.64 -1.48
C ASP A 156 -26.74 0.64 -1.81
N LYS A 157 -27.04 1.22 -2.98
CA LYS A 157 -26.44 2.46 -3.47
C LYS A 157 -26.57 3.62 -2.48
N ASN A 158 -27.65 3.66 -1.69
CA ASN A 158 -27.92 4.75 -0.76
C ASN A 158 -27.00 4.72 0.47
N ARG A 159 -26.34 3.59 0.70
CA ARG A 159 -25.34 3.41 1.76
C ARG A 159 -23.93 3.76 1.31
N ILE A 160 -23.69 3.95 0.02
CA ILE A 160 -22.36 4.19 -0.54
C ILE A 160 -22.15 5.68 -0.78
N ILE A 161 -21.11 6.22 -0.17
CA ILE A 161 -20.68 7.61 -0.25
C ILE A 161 -19.38 7.64 -1.06
N GLU A 162 -19.37 8.44 -2.12
CA GLU A 162 -18.19 8.59 -2.99
C GLU A 162 -17.35 9.79 -2.54
N GLU A 163 -16.05 9.56 -2.44
CA GLU A 163 -15.03 10.60 -2.35
C GLU A 163 -14.09 10.43 -3.55
N ASP A 164 -14.19 11.35 -4.52
CA ASP A 164 -13.61 11.23 -5.86
C ASP A 164 -12.54 12.29 -6.18
N LYS A 165 -12.07 13.03 -5.17
CA LYS A 165 -11.18 14.21 -5.35
C LYS A 165 -9.75 13.96 -4.93
N SER A 166 -9.51 12.94 -4.13
CA SER A 166 -8.19 12.62 -3.61
C SER A 166 -7.18 12.22 -4.70
N THR A 167 -5.96 12.70 -4.55
CA THR A 167 -4.81 12.34 -5.40
C THR A 167 -3.77 11.50 -4.64
N ASN A 168 -3.89 11.43 -3.32
CA ASN A 168 -2.98 10.72 -2.44
C ASN A 168 -3.69 10.22 -1.17
N THR A 169 -3.00 9.38 -0.40
CA THR A 169 -3.59 8.75 0.79
C THR A 169 -3.93 9.76 1.90
N TYR A 170 -3.20 10.87 2.03
CA TYR A 170 -3.55 11.90 3.02
C TYR A 170 -4.89 12.56 2.65
N GLU A 171 -5.06 12.92 1.38
CA GLU A 171 -6.31 13.47 0.86
C GLU A 171 -7.47 12.49 0.95
N ASN A 172 -7.25 11.18 0.73
CA ASN A 172 -8.28 10.17 0.96
C ASN A 172 -8.90 10.33 2.35
N PHE A 173 -8.08 10.41 3.40
CA PHE A 173 -8.56 10.59 4.77
C PHE A 173 -9.16 11.98 4.99
N LYS A 174 -8.52 13.04 4.49
CA LYS A 174 -9.00 14.42 4.64
C LYS A 174 -10.39 14.61 4.04
N TYR A 175 -10.59 14.18 2.80
CA TYR A 175 -11.85 14.35 2.08
C TYR A 175 -12.92 13.35 2.52
N SER A 176 -12.53 12.12 2.86
CA SER A 176 -13.46 11.15 3.45
C SER A 176 -14.00 11.63 4.79
N LYS A 177 -13.18 12.30 5.61
CA LYS A 177 -13.64 12.91 6.86
C LYS A 177 -14.79 13.87 6.60
N PHE A 178 -14.62 14.81 5.66
CA PHE A 178 -15.68 15.77 5.34
C PHE A 178 -16.96 15.08 4.92
N LYS A 179 -16.88 14.03 4.08
CA LYS A 179 -18.04 13.24 3.66
C LYS A 179 -18.73 12.49 4.80
N ILE A 180 -17.97 11.99 5.77
CA ILE A 180 -18.51 11.30 6.95
C ILE A 180 -19.21 12.29 7.87
N GLU A 181 -18.58 13.43 8.18
CA GLU A 181 -19.13 14.45 9.07
C GLU A 181 -20.37 15.12 8.45
N GLU A 182 -20.34 15.44 7.15
CA GLU A 182 -21.48 15.98 6.38
C GLU A 182 -22.71 15.06 6.47
N ARG A 183 -22.53 13.75 6.29
CA ARG A 183 -23.66 12.81 6.32
C ARG A 183 -24.15 12.50 7.72
N SER A 184 -23.24 12.38 8.69
CA SER A 184 -23.60 11.95 10.05
C SER A 184 -24.08 13.09 10.94
N GLU A 185 -23.79 14.34 10.56
CA GLU A 185 -23.96 15.54 11.40
C GLU A 185 -23.23 15.41 12.76
N ARG A 186 -22.19 14.56 12.81
CA ARG A 186 -21.41 14.25 14.01
C ARG A 186 -19.93 14.44 13.73
N LYS A 187 -19.16 14.77 14.77
CA LYS A 187 -17.71 14.84 14.67
C LYS A 187 -17.14 13.45 14.41
N LEU A 188 -16.14 13.36 13.54
CA LEU A 188 -15.46 12.11 13.21
C LEU A 188 -14.86 11.42 14.44
N SER A 189 -14.47 12.18 15.47
CA SER A 189 -13.93 11.65 16.72
C SER A 189 -14.90 10.72 17.46
N ASP A 190 -16.20 10.87 17.22
CA ASP A 190 -17.26 10.19 17.97
C ASP A 190 -17.77 8.95 17.21
N LEU A 191 -17.20 8.69 16.02
CA LEU A 191 -17.58 7.63 15.11
C LEU A 191 -16.50 6.55 15.07
N LYS A 192 -16.93 5.29 15.06
CA LYS A 192 -16.08 4.14 14.80
C LYS A 192 -15.95 3.98 13.28
N VAL A 193 -14.72 4.06 12.78
CA VAL A 193 -14.44 3.87 11.34
C VAL A 193 -13.61 2.62 11.15
N LYS A 194 -14.13 1.64 10.40
CA LYS A 194 -13.31 0.54 9.89
C LYS A 194 -12.67 0.92 8.57
N ILE A 195 -11.38 0.71 8.44
CA ILE A 195 -10.62 1.01 7.23
C ILE A 195 -10.23 -0.29 6.54
N VAL A 196 -10.56 -0.39 5.26
CA VAL A 196 -10.16 -1.48 4.37
C VAL A 196 -9.09 -0.98 3.42
N THR A 197 -7.95 -1.64 3.47
CA THR A 197 -6.78 -1.39 2.62
C THR A 197 -6.03 -2.71 2.39
N THR A 198 -4.80 -2.69 1.89
CA THR A 198 -3.98 -3.88 1.68
C THR A 198 -2.95 -4.03 2.81
N ASP A 199 -2.56 -5.26 3.13
CA ASP A 199 -1.71 -5.61 4.27
C ASP A 199 -0.42 -4.80 4.46
N PHE A 200 0.33 -4.50 3.40
CA PHE A 200 1.52 -3.65 3.44
C PHE A 200 1.16 -2.21 3.82
N HIS A 201 -0.04 -1.74 3.48
CA HIS A 201 -0.40 -0.32 3.54
C HIS A 201 -1.00 0.10 4.90
N VAL A 202 -1.22 -0.84 5.81
CA VAL A 202 -2.02 -0.60 7.03
C VAL A 202 -1.32 0.37 7.98
N LEU A 203 -0.02 0.18 8.25
CA LEU A 203 0.71 1.03 9.19
C LEU A 203 0.71 2.50 8.75
N ARG A 204 1.05 2.77 7.49
CA ARG A 204 1.01 4.12 6.93
C ARG A 204 -0.40 4.70 6.92
N SER A 205 -1.40 3.88 6.57
CA SER A 205 -2.81 4.29 6.63
C SER A 205 -3.22 4.69 8.05
N LYS A 206 -2.77 3.97 9.09
CA LYS A 206 -3.03 4.34 10.50
C LYS A 206 -2.47 5.71 10.84
N ILE A 207 -1.23 5.99 10.46
CA ILE A 207 -0.57 7.28 10.75
C ILE A 207 -1.36 8.43 10.09
N LEU A 208 -1.71 8.27 8.82
CA LEU A 208 -2.45 9.29 8.06
C LEU A 208 -3.88 9.48 8.56
N ALA A 209 -4.57 8.40 8.94
CA ALA A 209 -5.88 8.46 9.56
C ALA A 209 -5.81 9.25 10.89
N TYR A 210 -4.83 8.94 11.74
CA TYR A 210 -4.64 9.65 13.01
C TYR A 210 -4.39 11.15 12.80
N ARG A 211 -3.52 11.52 11.86
CA ARG A 211 -3.23 12.93 11.51
C ARG A 211 -4.46 13.69 11.00
N ASN A 212 -5.40 13.00 10.36
CA ASN A 212 -6.67 13.58 9.90
C ASN A 212 -7.78 13.54 10.96
N GLY A 213 -7.47 13.16 12.21
CA GLY A 213 -8.43 13.21 13.33
C GLY A 213 -9.28 11.95 13.49
N TYR A 214 -8.96 10.86 12.80
CA TYR A 214 -9.62 9.58 13.03
C TYR A 214 -9.13 8.96 14.36
N LYS A 215 -9.89 9.16 15.43
CA LYS A 215 -9.53 8.64 16.77
C LYS A 215 -9.90 7.18 16.97
N ASN A 216 -11.04 6.75 16.43
CA ASN A 216 -11.59 5.41 16.65
C ASN A 216 -11.56 4.56 15.37
N THR A 217 -10.36 4.09 15.00
CA THR A 217 -10.14 3.31 13.78
C THR A 217 -9.81 1.85 14.06
N SER A 218 -10.34 0.97 13.23
CA SER A 218 -9.94 -0.44 13.16
C SER A 218 -9.63 -0.82 11.71
N PHE A 219 -8.79 -1.83 11.48
CA PHE A 219 -8.35 -2.22 10.13
C PHE A 219 -8.75 -3.64 9.77
N TYR A 220 -9.24 -3.83 8.55
CA TYR A 220 -9.45 -5.15 7.97
C TYR A 220 -8.84 -5.19 6.57
N ALA A 221 -7.63 -5.75 6.49
CA ALA A 221 -6.80 -5.66 5.29
C ALA A 221 -7.00 -6.84 4.34
N SER A 222 -6.93 -6.57 3.03
CA SER A 222 -6.75 -7.60 2.01
C SER A 222 -5.30 -8.09 2.00
N LYS A 223 -5.09 -9.38 1.72
CA LYS A 223 -3.74 -9.91 1.49
C LYS A 223 -3.18 -9.43 0.15
N SER A 224 -1.89 -9.13 0.11
CA SER A 224 -1.16 -8.87 -1.12
C SER A 224 -1.09 -10.12 -2.00
N LYS A 225 -1.10 -9.91 -3.32
CA LYS A 225 -0.72 -10.97 -4.27
C LYS A 225 0.76 -11.27 -4.06
N LEU A 226 1.11 -12.54 -3.88
CA LEU A 226 2.47 -12.98 -3.52
C LEU A 226 3.55 -12.43 -4.47
N SER A 227 3.28 -12.44 -5.79
CA SER A 227 4.18 -11.89 -6.81
C SER A 227 4.51 -10.40 -6.61
N PHE A 228 3.61 -9.63 -5.99
CA PHE A 228 3.75 -8.19 -5.81
C PHE A 228 4.36 -7.82 -4.45
N VAL A 229 4.46 -8.77 -3.51
CA VAL A 229 4.94 -8.53 -2.14
C VAL A 229 6.30 -7.82 -2.13
N PRO A 230 7.36 -8.31 -2.82
CA PRO A 230 8.65 -7.62 -2.78
C PRO A 230 8.56 -6.16 -3.23
N THR A 231 7.82 -5.91 -4.31
CA THR A 231 7.66 -4.55 -4.86
C THR A 231 6.85 -3.64 -3.95
N TYR A 232 5.71 -4.12 -3.45
CA TYR A 232 4.81 -3.31 -2.63
C TYR A 232 5.40 -2.97 -1.26
N TYR A 233 6.04 -3.93 -0.60
CA TYR A 233 6.68 -3.69 0.70
C TYR A 233 7.90 -2.77 0.55
N THR A 234 8.78 -3.02 -0.43
CA THR A 234 9.93 -2.12 -0.70
C THR A 234 9.46 -0.69 -1.02
N ARG A 235 8.41 -0.52 -1.82
CA ARG A 235 7.82 0.80 -2.08
C ARG A 235 7.26 1.42 -0.80
N GLU A 236 6.59 0.63 0.02
CA GLU A 236 5.97 1.10 1.26
C GLU A 236 7.01 1.54 2.30
N PHE A 237 8.19 0.91 2.37
CA PHE A 237 9.33 1.42 3.15
C PHE A 237 9.59 2.90 2.85
N PHE A 238 9.83 3.25 1.59
CA PHE A 238 10.10 4.63 1.18
C PHE A 238 8.91 5.54 1.40
N ALA A 239 7.69 5.07 1.10
CA ALA A 239 6.47 5.83 1.28
C ALA A 239 6.19 6.14 2.76
N LEU A 240 6.47 5.21 3.67
CA LEU A 240 6.29 5.39 5.12
C LEU A 240 7.24 6.46 5.66
N TRP A 241 8.53 6.38 5.30
CA TRP A 241 9.51 7.40 5.68
C TRP A 241 9.15 8.78 5.11
N LYS A 242 8.71 8.85 3.84
CA LYS A 242 8.19 10.08 3.26
C LYS A 242 7.00 10.62 4.07
N THR A 243 6.04 9.75 4.42
CA THR A 243 4.88 10.14 5.23
C THR A 243 5.30 10.67 6.59
N ILE A 244 6.20 9.99 7.32
CA ILE A 244 6.62 10.42 8.66
C ILE A 244 7.14 11.86 8.63
N PHE A 245 7.96 12.21 7.65
CA PHE A 245 8.62 13.52 7.59
C PHE A 245 7.81 14.60 6.86
N PHE A 246 7.07 14.27 5.80
CA PHE A 246 6.54 15.27 4.87
C PHE A 246 5.02 15.33 4.76
N ASP A 247 4.30 14.23 4.96
CA ASP A 247 2.84 14.23 4.77
C ASP A 247 2.14 14.72 6.05
N ARG A 248 1.79 16.00 6.14
CA ARG A 248 1.08 16.61 7.29
C ARG A 248 -0.19 17.32 6.88
#